data_AF-A0A534CH01-F1
#
_entry.id   AF-A0A534CH01-F1
#
_cell.length_a   1.000
_cell.length_b   1.000
_cell.length_c   1.000
_cell.angle_alpha   90.00
_cell.angle_beta   90.00
_cell.angle_gamma   90.00
#
_symmetry.space_group_name_H-M   'P 1'
#
loop_
_entity.id
_entity.type
_entity.pdbx_description
1 polymer ?
#
loop_
_entity_poly.entity_id
_entity_poly.type
_entity_poly.pdbx_seq_one_letter_code
_entity_poly.pdbx_strand_id
1 'polypeptide(L)'
;MAISNFILATFNLITNHNNVFFRLIQLISLAFIVFIILIIVKSLILRDNLYKFAFIIPLSTNTKFKTEINTRSMSMSINRITYLEDLIEYDVCIFNDCHFRILEFSDILEIKHFLNELMEDQIYVVILEFLYSSLTYSEDSPTIILSKPILITKNSNPDILSKFIHERINVCINTYYLNDSLFYTGNKNDRPAVKITFNEIKIF
;
A
#
# COMPACT_ATOMS: atom_id res chain seq x y z
N MET A 1 17.03 26.55 -12.20
CA MET A 1 17.50 27.08 -13.50
C MET A 1 16.96 26.27 -14.70
N ALA A 2 16.99 24.93 -14.67
CA ALA A 2 16.49 24.08 -15.76
C ALA A 2 14.99 24.25 -16.09
N ILE A 3 14.12 24.36 -15.08
CA ILE A 3 12.66 24.48 -15.27
C ILE A 3 12.28 25.80 -15.96
N SER A 4 12.95 26.90 -15.62
CA SER A 4 12.71 28.20 -16.24
C SER A 4 13.06 28.16 -17.74
N ASN A 5 14.23 27.58 -18.08
CA ASN A 5 14.65 27.45 -19.47
C ASN A 5 13.74 26.52 -20.28
N PHE A 6 13.22 25.46 -19.65
CA PHE A 6 12.22 24.58 -20.27
C PHE A 6 10.93 25.35 -20.57
N ILE A 7 10.35 26.04 -19.58
CA ILE A 7 9.12 26.84 -19.76
C ILE A 7 9.30 27.89 -20.87
N LEU A 8 10.44 28.59 -20.90
CA LEU A 8 10.72 29.62 -21.89
C LEU A 8 10.88 29.03 -23.31
N ALA A 9 11.52 27.86 -23.43
CA ALA A 9 11.60 27.13 -24.70
C ALA A 9 10.22 26.65 -25.18
N THR A 10 9.38 26.14 -24.28
CA THR A 10 8.02 25.67 -24.63
C THR A 10 7.13 26.84 -25.06
N PHE A 11 7.20 27.99 -24.38
CA PHE A 11 6.47 29.19 -24.78
C PHE A 11 6.90 29.70 -26.16
N ASN A 12 8.20 29.73 -26.45
CA ASN A 12 8.71 30.11 -27.77
C ASN A 12 8.27 29.14 -28.88
N LEU A 13 8.10 27.85 -28.56
CA LEU A 13 7.63 26.85 -29.51
C LEU A 13 6.12 27.01 -29.80
N ILE A 14 5.34 27.37 -28.77
CA ILE A 14 3.90 27.66 -28.88
C ILE A 14 3.66 28.93 -29.70
N THR A 15 4.43 29.99 -29.50
CA THR A 15 4.25 31.28 -30.20
C THR A 15 4.64 31.24 -31.68
N ASN A 16 5.52 30.32 -32.07
CA ASN A 16 6.01 30.18 -33.45
C ASN A 16 5.12 29.33 -34.37
N HIS A 17 4.10 28.64 -33.85
CA HIS A 17 3.20 27.83 -34.68
C HIS A 17 2.06 28.66 -35.30
N ASN A 18 1.83 28.66 -36.60
CA ASN A 18 0.75 29.49 -37.20
C ASN A 18 -0.68 29.00 -36.92
N ASN A 19 -0.86 27.76 -36.44
CA ASN A 19 -2.18 27.17 -36.24
C ASN A 19 -2.68 27.35 -34.79
N VAL A 20 -3.76 28.13 -34.63
CA VAL A 20 -4.38 28.48 -33.33
C VAL A 20 -4.83 27.24 -32.54
N PHE A 21 -5.33 26.20 -33.22
CA PHE A 21 -5.80 24.98 -32.57
C PHE A 21 -4.66 24.19 -31.91
N PHE A 22 -3.51 24.09 -32.59
CA PHE A 22 -2.32 23.46 -32.03
C PHE A 22 -1.75 24.24 -30.84
N ARG A 23 -1.77 25.58 -30.90
CA ARG A 23 -1.39 26.42 -29.75
C ARG A 23 -2.26 26.16 -28.52
N LEU A 24 -3.57 26.00 -28.72
CA LEU A 24 -4.52 25.70 -27.64
C LEU A 24 -4.21 24.35 -26.98
N ILE A 25 -4.01 23.30 -27.77
CA ILE A 25 -3.65 21.97 -27.25
C ILE A 25 -2.33 22.02 -26.47
N GLN A 26 -1.32 22.71 -27.00
CA GLN A 26 -0.03 22.84 -26.33
C GLN A 26 -0.15 23.63 -25.01
N LEU A 27 -0.95 24.69 -24.95
CA LEU A 27 -1.25 25.42 -23.72
C LEU A 27 -1.97 24.55 -22.67
N ILE A 28 -2.95 23.75 -23.10
CA ILE A 28 -3.65 22.81 -22.20
C ILE A 28 -2.65 21.78 -21.65
N SER A 29 -1.78 21.23 -22.50
CA SER A 29 -0.76 20.27 -22.07
C SER A 29 0.23 20.88 -21.07
N LEU A 30 0.65 22.13 -21.29
CA LEU A 30 1.51 22.87 -20.36
C LEU A 30 0.82 23.12 -19.02
N ALA A 31 -0.45 23.54 -19.04
CA ALA A 31 -1.23 23.74 -17.83
C ALA A 31 -1.37 22.44 -17.03
N PHE A 32 -1.56 21.31 -17.70
CA PHE A 32 -1.63 20.00 -17.07
C PHE A 32 -0.29 19.57 -16.44
N ILE A 33 0.83 19.80 -17.13
CA ILE A 33 2.17 19.53 -16.60
C ILE A 33 2.44 20.40 -15.35
N VAL A 34 2.11 21.69 -15.40
CA VAL A 34 2.27 22.59 -14.25
C VAL A 34 1.38 22.15 -13.08
N PHE A 35 0.15 21.71 -13.35
CA PHE A 35 -0.76 21.20 -12.33
C PHE A 35 -0.21 19.95 -11.64
N ILE A 36 0.34 18.99 -12.40
CA ILE A 36 1.02 17.81 -11.84
C ILE A 36 2.21 18.21 -10.96
N ILE A 37 3.05 19.14 -11.43
CA ILE A 37 4.18 19.64 -10.64
C ILE A 37 3.69 20.29 -9.34
N LEU A 38 2.61 21.07 -9.38
CA LEU A 38 2.02 21.67 -8.19
C LEU A 38 1.48 20.62 -7.21
N ILE A 39 0.84 19.55 -7.70
CA ILE A 39 0.42 18.43 -6.85
C ILE A 39 1.64 17.76 -6.21
N ILE A 40 2.70 17.50 -6.97
CA ILE A 40 3.93 16.88 -6.46
C ILE A 40 4.58 17.78 -5.41
N VAL A 41 4.75 19.08 -5.70
CA VAL A 41 5.34 20.04 -4.76
C VAL A 41 4.48 20.20 -3.52
N LYS A 42 3.16 20.30 -3.66
CA LYS A 42 2.22 20.34 -2.53
C LYS A 42 2.32 19.05 -1.71
N SER A 43 2.36 17.89 -2.34
CA SER A 43 2.57 16.60 -1.71
C SER A 43 3.94 16.51 -1.01
N LEU A 44 4.97 17.16 -1.56
CA LEU A 44 6.32 17.21 -0.99
C LEU A 44 6.42 18.20 0.18
N ILE A 45 5.61 19.26 0.20
CA ILE A 45 5.53 20.22 1.31
C ILE A 45 4.65 19.66 2.44
N LEU A 46 3.65 18.84 2.11
CA LEU A 46 2.86 18.07 3.07
C LEU A 46 3.59 16.84 3.64
N ARG A 47 4.91 16.69 3.40
CA ARG A 47 5.72 15.54 3.83
C ARG A 47 5.77 15.29 5.33
N ASP A 48 5.31 16.22 6.17
CA ASP A 48 5.18 15.95 7.60
C ASP A 48 3.96 15.08 7.94
N ASN A 49 3.05 14.81 6.99
CA ASN A 49 1.93 13.90 7.19
C ASN A 49 1.71 12.98 5.96
N LEU A 50 2.41 11.84 5.99
CA LEU A 50 2.01 10.53 5.45
C LEU A 50 0.93 10.50 4.36
N TYR A 51 1.37 10.42 3.10
CA TYR A 51 0.61 9.71 2.05
C TYR A 51 1.54 8.75 1.32
N LYS A 52 1.65 7.52 1.84
CA LYS A 52 2.17 6.40 1.05
C LYS A 52 1.11 6.06 -0.01
N PHE A 53 1.27 6.61 -1.22
CA PHE A 53 0.55 6.12 -2.39
C PHE A 53 1.13 4.75 -2.79
N ALA A 54 0.43 3.68 -2.43
CA ALA A 54 0.70 2.36 -2.98
C ALA A 54 -0.06 2.25 -4.32
N PHE A 55 0.64 2.36 -5.44
CA PHE A 55 0.09 1.96 -6.74
C PHE A 55 0.07 0.43 -6.80
N ILE A 56 -1.12 -0.16 -6.72
CA ILE A 56 -1.32 -1.58 -7.03
C ILE A 56 -1.58 -1.67 -8.53
N ILE A 57 -0.61 -2.14 -9.30
CA ILE A 57 -0.83 -2.53 -10.70
C ILE A 57 -1.40 -3.95 -10.68
N PRO A 58 -2.68 -4.17 -11.02
CA PRO A 58 -3.21 -5.52 -11.10
C PRO A 58 -2.57 -6.27 -12.29
N LEU A 59 -1.61 -7.14 -12.01
CA LEU A 59 -1.12 -8.16 -12.95
C LEU A 59 -2.11 -9.33 -13.02
N SER A 60 -3.36 -9.09 -13.46
CA SER A 60 -4.27 -10.13 -13.96
C SER A 60 -5.59 -9.53 -14.45
N THR A 61 -5.82 -9.56 -15.76
CA THR A 61 -7.13 -9.34 -16.38
C THR A 61 -7.86 -10.68 -16.46
N ASN A 62 -8.69 -11.00 -15.48
CA ASN A 62 -9.77 -11.97 -15.64
C ASN A 62 -10.93 -11.62 -14.69
N THR A 63 -11.56 -10.48 -14.96
CA THR A 63 -12.80 -10.03 -14.32
C THR A 63 -13.99 -10.76 -14.91
N LYS A 64 -14.34 -11.91 -14.32
CA LYS A 64 -15.70 -12.46 -14.37
C LYS A 64 -16.03 -13.16 -13.06
N PHE A 65 -16.43 -12.42 -12.04
CA PHE A 65 -17.27 -12.98 -10.99
C PHE A 65 -18.45 -12.06 -10.66
N LYS A 66 -19.56 -12.44 -11.29
CA LYS A 66 -20.97 -12.24 -10.93
C LYS A 66 -21.23 -11.54 -9.59
N THR A 67 -21.86 -10.38 -9.73
CA THR A 67 -22.82 -9.77 -8.81
C THR A 67 -23.81 -10.79 -8.23
N GLU A 68 -23.79 -10.96 -6.91
CA GLU A 68 -24.96 -11.18 -6.04
C GLU A 68 -24.47 -11.27 -4.57
N ILE A 69 -24.29 -10.12 -3.91
CA ILE A 69 -24.20 -10.08 -2.44
C ILE A 69 -25.41 -9.32 -1.94
N ASN A 70 -26.51 -10.05 -1.78
CA ASN A 70 -27.60 -9.65 -0.91
C ASN A 70 -27.10 -9.62 0.53
N THR A 71 -27.44 -8.53 1.21
CA THR A 71 -27.25 -8.21 2.62
C THR A 71 -27.53 -9.38 3.58
N ARG A 72 -26.51 -10.19 3.85
CA ARG A 72 -26.46 -11.11 4.99
C ARG A 72 -25.14 -10.86 5.71
N SER A 73 -25.22 -10.71 7.03
CA SER A 73 -24.10 -10.63 7.97
C SER A 73 -22.83 -11.23 7.39
N MET A 74 -21.83 -10.40 7.09
CA MET A 74 -20.53 -10.88 6.60
C MET A 74 -19.91 -11.77 7.67
N SER A 75 -20.15 -13.08 7.56
CA SER A 75 -19.34 -14.06 8.27
C SER A 75 -17.98 -14.06 7.58
N MET A 76 -17.09 -13.16 8.01
CA MET A 76 -15.67 -13.29 7.72
C MET A 76 -15.28 -14.71 8.09
N SER A 77 -14.78 -15.47 7.12
CA SER A 77 -14.41 -16.84 7.39
C SER A 77 -13.17 -16.83 8.27
N ILE A 78 -13.35 -17.28 9.51
CA ILE A 78 -12.28 -17.44 10.52
C ILE A 78 -11.11 -18.27 9.96
N ASN A 79 -11.39 -19.13 8.97
CA ASN A 79 -10.45 -20.10 8.43
C ASN A 79 -9.83 -19.69 7.08
N ARG A 80 -10.00 -18.45 6.61
CA ARG A 80 -9.33 -17.98 5.38
C ARG A 80 -8.97 -16.51 5.46
N ILE A 81 -7.91 -16.14 4.75
CA ILE A 81 -7.60 -14.72 4.50
C ILE A 81 -8.63 -14.17 3.53
N THR A 82 -9.29 -13.08 3.92
CA THR A 82 -10.29 -12.38 3.11
C THR A 82 -9.64 -11.12 2.56
N TYR A 83 -9.69 -10.88 1.25
CA TYR A 83 -9.15 -9.67 0.66
C TYR A 83 -10.20 -8.56 0.63
N LEU A 84 -9.76 -7.30 0.70
CA LEU A 84 -10.66 -6.15 0.59
C LEU A 84 -11.34 -6.10 -0.78
N GLU A 85 -10.61 -6.44 -1.84
CA GLU A 85 -11.11 -6.45 -3.23
C GLU A 85 -12.21 -7.49 -3.47
N ASP A 86 -12.32 -8.51 -2.62
CA ASP A 86 -13.40 -9.51 -2.69
C ASP A 86 -14.76 -8.89 -2.32
N LEU A 87 -14.76 -7.71 -1.70
CA LEU A 87 -15.94 -7.07 -1.12
C LEU A 87 -16.21 -5.68 -1.70
N ILE A 88 -15.17 -4.98 -2.14
CA ILE A 88 -15.27 -3.62 -2.66
C ILE A 88 -14.62 -3.56 -4.05
N GLU A 89 -15.43 -3.23 -5.04
CA GLU A 89 -15.03 -3.14 -6.46
C GLU A 89 -14.46 -1.74 -6.81
N TYR A 90 -13.65 -1.16 -5.93
CA TYR A 90 -12.98 0.12 -6.18
C TYR A 90 -11.48 -0.07 -6.37
N ASP A 91 -10.93 0.58 -7.40
CA ASP A 91 -9.50 0.52 -7.73
C ASP A 91 -8.61 1.26 -6.71
N VAL A 92 -9.19 2.19 -5.93
CA VAL A 92 -8.46 3.05 -4.99
C VAL A 92 -9.25 3.22 -3.70
N CYS A 93 -8.63 2.86 -2.57
CA CYS A 93 -9.12 3.13 -1.22
C CYS A 93 -8.14 4.07 -0.50
N ILE A 94 -8.64 5.19 0.03
CA ILE A 94 -7.85 6.14 0.81
C ILE A 94 -8.23 5.97 2.29
N PHE A 95 -7.23 5.66 3.11
CA PHE A 95 -7.37 5.50 4.55
C PHE A 95 -6.67 6.68 5.24
N ASN A 96 -7.41 7.42 6.08
CA ASN A 96 -6.85 8.46 6.93
C ASN A 96 -6.48 7.87 8.29
N ASP A 97 -5.47 8.45 8.95
CA ASP A 97 -5.09 8.11 10.34
C ASP A 97 -4.78 6.62 10.57
N CYS A 98 -4.01 6.01 9.66
CA CYS A 98 -3.61 4.61 9.80
C CYS A 98 -2.68 4.41 11.01
N HIS A 99 -2.96 3.36 11.77
CA HIS A 99 -2.06 2.87 12.81
C HIS A 99 -1.11 1.84 12.22
N PHE A 100 0.06 1.66 12.84
CA PHE A 100 0.94 0.56 12.49
C PHE A 100 1.56 -0.11 13.70
N ARG A 101 1.88 -1.39 13.56
CA ARG A 101 2.75 -2.15 14.45
C ARG A 101 3.85 -2.83 13.66
N ILE A 102 4.98 -3.04 14.30
CA ILE A 102 6.05 -3.88 13.78
C ILE A 102 6.03 -5.16 14.60
N LEU A 103 5.90 -6.28 13.90
CA LEU A 103 5.97 -7.61 14.49
C LEU A 103 7.29 -8.26 14.12
N GLU A 104 7.96 -8.84 15.11
CA GLU A 104 9.11 -9.69 14.86
C GLU A 104 8.61 -11.01 14.28
N PHE A 105 9.08 -11.26 13.07
CA PHE A 105 8.92 -12.47 12.28
C PHE A 105 7.87 -13.51 12.72
N SER A 106 6.64 -13.39 12.18
CA SER A 106 5.59 -14.44 12.15
C SER A 106 5.31 -15.21 13.44
N ASP A 107 5.71 -14.72 14.62
CA ASP A 107 5.41 -15.42 15.87
C ASP A 107 3.89 -15.38 16.06
N ILE A 108 3.31 -16.58 16.14
CA ILE A 108 1.89 -16.73 16.39
C ILE A 108 1.45 -16.02 17.67
N LEU A 109 2.32 -15.94 18.69
CA LEU A 109 2.05 -15.24 19.94
C LEU A 109 1.93 -13.74 19.72
N GLU A 110 2.79 -13.15 18.88
CA GLU A 110 2.70 -11.72 18.54
C GLU A 110 1.44 -11.42 17.74
N ILE A 111 1.11 -12.26 16.76
CA ILE A 111 -0.13 -12.12 15.99
C ILE A 111 -1.33 -12.23 16.92
N LYS A 112 -1.34 -13.20 17.83
CA LYS A 112 -2.42 -13.36 18.82
C LYS A 112 -2.53 -12.14 19.73
N HIS A 113 -1.40 -11.58 20.17
CA HIS A 113 -1.38 -10.37 20.98
C HIS A 113 -1.95 -9.18 20.19
N PHE A 114 -1.51 -8.99 18.95
CA PHE A 114 -2.02 -7.96 18.05
C PHE A 114 -3.54 -8.07 17.86
N LEU A 115 -4.05 -9.28 17.57
CA LEU A 115 -5.49 -9.49 17.39
C LEU A 115 -6.29 -9.19 18.66
N ASN A 116 -5.75 -9.52 19.84
CA ASN A 116 -6.42 -9.27 21.12
C ASN A 116 -6.57 -7.78 21.46
N GLU A 117 -5.74 -6.91 20.89
CA GLU A 117 -5.83 -5.46 21.09
C GLU A 117 -6.90 -4.78 20.23
N LEU A 118 -7.38 -5.47 19.20
CA LEU A 118 -8.43 -4.96 18.33
C LEU A 118 -9.75 -4.86 19.09
N MET A 119 -10.56 -3.85 18.75
CA MET A 119 -11.88 -3.69 19.35
C MET A 119 -12.81 -4.84 18.91
N GLU A 120 -13.71 -5.21 19.81
CA GLU A 120 -14.76 -6.19 19.52
C GLU A 120 -15.69 -5.66 18.43
N ASP A 121 -16.20 -6.59 17.60
CA ASP A 121 -17.13 -6.33 16.50
C ASP A 121 -16.66 -5.35 15.41
N GLN A 122 -15.39 -4.96 15.42
CA GLN A 122 -14.79 -4.11 14.39
C GLN A 122 -14.05 -4.92 13.31
N ILE A 123 -14.07 -4.37 12.10
CA ILE A 123 -13.35 -4.88 10.94
C ILE A 123 -12.23 -3.91 10.60
N TYR A 124 -11.04 -4.47 10.39
CA TYR A 124 -9.86 -3.71 10.05
C TYR A 124 -9.34 -4.11 8.67
N VAL A 125 -8.98 -3.12 7.86
CA VAL A 125 -8.12 -3.33 6.69
C VAL A 125 -6.69 -3.38 7.15
N VAL A 126 -5.94 -4.34 6.63
CA VAL A 126 -4.54 -4.53 6.94
C VAL A 126 -3.71 -4.56 5.68
N ILE A 127 -2.63 -3.80 5.69
CA ILE A 127 -1.55 -3.82 4.71
C ILE A 127 -0.31 -4.38 5.39
N LEU A 128 0.26 -5.41 4.77
CA LEU A 128 1.45 -6.10 5.26
C LEU A 128 2.66 -5.64 4.47
N GLU A 129 3.66 -5.12 5.16
CA GLU A 129 4.90 -4.60 4.59
C GLU A 129 6.10 -5.36 5.19
N PHE A 130 6.96 -5.89 4.34
CA PHE A 130 8.22 -6.50 4.73
C PHE A 130 9.27 -5.43 5.02
N LEU A 131 9.90 -5.55 6.19
CA LEU A 131 11.05 -4.78 6.61
C LEU A 131 12.28 -5.70 6.60
N TYR A 132 13.29 -5.31 5.84
CA TYR A 132 14.54 -6.07 5.76
C TYR A 132 15.32 -6.05 7.08
N SER A 133 15.24 -4.95 7.83
CA SER A 133 15.91 -4.76 9.11
C SER A 133 15.03 -3.89 10.01
N SER A 134 14.73 -4.38 11.21
CA SER A 134 13.97 -3.64 12.22
C SER A 134 14.76 -2.47 12.81
N LEU A 135 16.09 -2.60 12.94
CA LEU A 135 16.95 -1.54 13.50
C LEU A 135 17.15 -0.35 12.57
N THR A 136 17.21 -0.60 11.26
CA THR A 136 17.41 0.45 10.25
C THR A 136 16.10 1.00 9.71
N TYR A 137 14.96 0.53 10.23
CA TYR A 137 13.67 1.08 9.86
C TYR A 137 13.52 2.51 10.42
N SER A 138 13.49 3.47 9.51
CA SER A 138 12.90 4.80 9.70
C SER A 138 11.54 4.82 8.99
N GLU A 139 10.63 5.71 9.37
CA GLU A 139 9.30 5.78 8.72
C GLU A 139 9.38 5.98 7.18
N ASP A 140 10.47 6.58 6.71
CA ASP A 140 10.78 6.80 5.30
C ASP A 140 11.55 5.65 4.63
N SER A 141 11.92 4.60 5.37
CA SER A 141 12.67 3.47 4.81
C SER A 141 11.82 2.71 3.78
N PRO A 142 12.42 2.27 2.66
CA PRO A 142 11.70 1.51 1.66
C PRO A 142 11.21 0.18 2.25
N THR A 143 9.97 -0.16 1.94
CA THR A 143 9.29 -1.38 2.38
C THR A 143 8.79 -2.14 1.16
N ILE A 144 8.62 -3.46 1.30
CA ILE A 144 8.06 -4.30 0.23
C ILE A 144 6.67 -4.75 0.65
N ILE A 145 5.64 -4.43 -0.14
CA ILE A 145 4.28 -4.88 0.13
C ILE A 145 4.18 -6.40 -0.08
N LEU A 146 3.71 -7.11 0.94
CA LEU A 146 3.63 -8.57 0.97
C LEU A 146 2.35 -9.11 0.33
N SER A 147 1.26 -8.35 0.39
CA SER A 147 -0.02 -8.74 -0.20
C SER A 147 -0.89 -7.56 -0.56
N LYS A 148 -1.94 -7.82 -1.34
CA LYS A 148 -3.09 -6.91 -1.41
C LYS A 148 -3.70 -6.71 -0.01
N PRO A 149 -4.43 -5.61 0.24
CA PRO A 149 -5.07 -5.36 1.52
C PRO A 149 -6.00 -6.50 1.92
N ILE A 150 -5.84 -6.96 3.16
CA ILE A 150 -6.65 -8.04 3.73
C ILE A 150 -7.58 -7.47 4.80
N LEU A 151 -8.62 -8.22 5.13
CA LEU A 151 -9.50 -7.90 6.23
C LEU A 151 -9.28 -8.83 7.41
N ILE A 152 -9.24 -8.24 8.60
CA ILE A 152 -9.15 -8.97 9.86
C ILE A 152 -10.14 -8.40 10.87
N THR A 153 -10.37 -9.21 11.91
CA THR A 153 -11.12 -8.87 13.12
C THR A 153 -10.38 -9.44 14.31
N LYS A 154 -10.74 -9.02 15.53
CA LYS A 154 -10.23 -9.62 16.79
C LYS A 154 -10.32 -11.17 16.81
N ASN A 155 -11.33 -11.73 16.14
CA ASN A 155 -11.61 -13.17 16.12
C ASN A 155 -10.94 -13.91 14.93
N SER A 156 -10.06 -13.25 14.18
CA SER A 156 -9.31 -13.89 13.11
C SER A 156 -8.38 -14.98 13.67
N ASN A 157 -8.14 -16.04 12.90
CA ASN A 157 -7.31 -17.14 13.36
C ASN A 157 -5.81 -16.75 13.29
N PRO A 158 -5.08 -16.74 14.44
CA PRO A 158 -3.68 -16.33 14.47
C PRO A 158 -2.75 -17.32 13.75
N ASP A 159 -3.03 -18.63 13.78
CA ASP A 159 -2.26 -19.65 13.07
C ASP A 159 -2.30 -19.41 11.56
N ILE A 160 -3.49 -19.10 11.04
CA ILE A 160 -3.72 -18.89 9.61
C ILE A 160 -3.05 -17.59 9.15
N LEU A 161 -3.17 -16.52 9.94
CA LEU A 161 -2.55 -15.24 9.62
C LEU A 161 -1.01 -15.33 9.70
N SER A 162 -0.46 -15.98 10.72
CA SER A 162 0.98 -16.23 10.83
C SER A 162 1.51 -17.03 9.64
N LYS A 163 0.85 -18.15 9.30
CA LYS A 163 1.22 -18.97 8.14
C LYS A 163 1.17 -18.19 6.84
N PHE A 164 0.11 -17.40 6.63
CA PHE A 164 -0.04 -16.56 5.45
C PHE A 164 1.09 -15.54 5.33
N ILE A 165 1.41 -14.83 6.42
CA ILE A 165 2.51 -13.85 6.45
C ILE A 165 3.83 -14.54 6.08
N HIS A 166 4.12 -15.70 6.67
CA HIS A 166 5.33 -16.46 6.40
C HIS A 166 5.44 -16.88 4.92
N GLU A 167 4.35 -17.40 4.33
CA GLU A 167 4.30 -17.73 2.90
C GLU A 167 4.57 -16.51 2.01
N ARG A 168 3.99 -15.35 2.35
CA ARG A 168 4.21 -14.11 1.57
C ARG A 168 5.64 -13.60 1.69
N ILE A 169 6.26 -13.72 2.86
CA ILE A 169 7.66 -13.38 3.04
C ILE A 169 8.54 -14.29 2.17
N ASN A 170 8.30 -15.61 2.19
CA ASN A 170 9.04 -16.57 1.36
C ASN A 170 8.91 -16.24 -0.14
N VAL A 171 7.70 -15.89 -0.59
CA VAL A 171 7.48 -15.42 -1.97
C VAL A 171 8.26 -14.13 -2.26
N CYS A 172 8.23 -13.15 -1.36
CA CYS A 172 8.95 -11.89 -1.48
C CYS A 172 10.46 -12.11 -1.64
N ILE A 173 11.06 -12.89 -0.74
CA ILE A 173 12.49 -13.23 -0.77
C ILE A 173 12.89 -13.85 -2.11
N ASN A 174 12.13 -14.86 -2.55
CA ASN A 174 12.38 -15.56 -3.81
C ASN A 174 12.21 -14.64 -5.03
N THR A 175 11.21 -13.75 -5.00
CA THR A 175 10.91 -12.84 -6.12
C THR A 175 11.99 -11.78 -6.29
N TYR A 176 12.52 -11.26 -5.18
CA TYR A 176 13.50 -10.17 -5.18
C TYR A 176 14.94 -10.65 -4.95
N TYR A 177 15.18 -11.96 -4.92
CA TYR A 177 16.49 -12.58 -4.65
C TYR A 177 17.17 -12.00 -3.40
N LEU A 178 16.38 -11.78 -2.33
CA LEU A 178 16.91 -11.28 -1.07
C LEU A 178 17.81 -12.33 -0.42
N ASN A 179 18.75 -11.93 0.43
CA ASN A 179 19.66 -12.87 1.06
C ASN A 179 18.98 -13.63 2.21
N ASP A 180 18.58 -14.87 1.97
CA ASP A 180 17.91 -15.76 2.93
C ASP A 180 18.73 -16.00 4.20
N SER A 181 20.05 -15.81 4.14
CA SER A 181 20.91 -15.97 5.32
C SER A 181 20.55 -14.99 6.44
N LEU A 182 19.84 -13.89 6.19
CA LEU A 182 19.39 -12.97 7.24
C LEU A 182 18.36 -13.59 8.20
N PHE A 183 17.63 -14.62 7.76
CA PHE A 183 16.66 -15.33 8.60
C PHE A 183 17.34 -16.30 9.56
N TYR A 184 18.53 -16.79 9.22
CA TYR A 184 19.22 -17.86 9.94
C TYR A 184 20.52 -17.39 10.61
N THR A 185 21.12 -16.33 10.09
CA THR A 185 22.37 -15.73 10.54
C THR A 185 22.15 -14.24 10.75
N GLY A 186 21.66 -13.87 11.92
CA GLY A 186 21.36 -12.48 12.24
C GLY A 186 21.61 -12.23 13.71
N ASN A 187 22.56 -11.34 13.99
CA ASN A 187 22.79 -10.67 15.26
C ASN A 187 21.45 -10.48 15.99
N LYS A 188 21.31 -10.91 17.26
CA LYS A 188 20.01 -10.90 17.99
C LYS A 188 19.28 -9.56 17.95
N ASN A 189 20.00 -8.48 17.64
CA ASN A 189 19.52 -7.11 17.68
C ASN A 189 18.94 -6.64 16.34
N ASP A 190 19.29 -7.23 15.18
CA ASP A 190 18.78 -6.78 13.87
C ASP A 190 18.16 -7.95 13.09
N ARG A 191 16.84 -7.93 12.91
CA ARG A 191 16.11 -9.00 12.23
C ARG A 191 15.10 -8.43 11.25
N PRO A 192 14.81 -9.17 10.16
CA PRO A 192 13.67 -8.85 9.33
C PRO A 192 12.38 -8.85 10.16
N ALA A 193 11.46 -7.96 9.81
CA ALA A 193 10.21 -7.78 10.52
C ALA A 193 9.06 -7.53 9.55
N VAL A 194 7.84 -7.58 10.07
CA VAL A 194 6.64 -7.24 9.31
C VAL A 194 6.00 -6.02 9.93
N LYS A 195 5.88 -4.97 9.14
CA LYS A 195 5.05 -3.82 9.50
C LYS A 195 3.61 -4.12 9.08
N ILE A 196 2.73 -4.11 10.06
CA ILE A 196 1.28 -4.23 9.90
C ILE A 196 0.71 -2.82 10.00
N THR A 197 0.27 -2.27 8.88
CA THR A 197 -0.49 -1.02 8.86
C THR A 197 -1.97 -1.38 8.83
N PHE A 198 -2.76 -0.82 9.76
CA PHE A 198 -4.16 -1.18 9.92
C PHE A 198 -5.06 0.03 10.17
N ASN A 199 -6.30 -0.07 9.72
CA ASN A 199 -7.33 0.93 9.98
C ASN A 199 -8.71 0.28 10.08
N GLU A 200 -9.55 0.81 10.97
CA GLU A 200 -10.95 0.40 11.07
C GLU A 200 -11.66 0.80 9.77
N ILE A 201 -12.51 -0.09 9.26
CA ILE A 201 -13.43 0.24 8.18
C ILE A 201 -14.87 -0.04 8.58
N LYS A 202 -15.74 0.89 8.17
CA LYS A 202 -17.17 0.70 8.19
C LYS A 202 -17.58 0.24 6.81
N ILE A 203 -17.82 -1.06 6.64
CA ILE A 203 -18.37 -1.61 5.38
C ILE A 203 -19.90 -1.49 5.39
N PHE A 204 -20.49 -0.42 5.93
CA PHE A 204 -21.94 -0.16 5.91
C PHE A 204 -22.23 1.33 6.09
#